data_AF-A0A2A3YJH6-F1
#
_entry.id   AF-A0A2A3YJH6-F1
#
_cell.length_a   1.000
_cell.length_b   1.000
_cell.length_c   1.000
_cell.angle_alpha   90.00
_cell.angle_beta   90.00
_cell.angle_gamma   90.00
#
_symmetry.space_group_name_H-M   'P 1'
#
loop_
_entity.id
_entity.type
_entity.pdbx_description
1 polymer ?
#
loop_
_entity_poly.entity_id
_entity_poly.type
_entity_poly.pdbx_seq_one_letter_code
_entity_poly.pdbx_strand_id
1 'polypeptide(L)'
;MTCDLLRTRSTPSLPRRARYAGPRTEQGRWAGAAVVGAVGAVSMFTLSAGLLTVGARVMARLPLVPLHGMRHRPDLPVRAVFEDRVHLDRSTESVRDGYLAVRQAGGTAHVRLGPVQGTPTSRTVSRPLLAVDTAEPLRVDKAAVNGFYWAGSPATAHGLATEEIEIESPVGQMPAWVVRPDVDAGSVPGQESTWAILIHGHGGTRGEALRVIPLLHRLGLTSLAITYRNDTGAPASADRMYHLGADEWEDTEAAIEFALDHGARRIVLMGWSMGGGITLRTSVRSAHRERIAGLVLDSPAVDWQDILIYHATALKAPKPMRSLAMWMMTSPVGRRLVRLHEPLALHEMTPDYYAEHLIHPTQLFHALDDATVPPGPSRLLAAMRPDLVEFEPFEGASHTREWNRDPVRYERLLAGYLGRLLGLEDEAAALEIPVRDPAAPARENSIGLRL
;
A
#
# COMPACT_ATOMS: atom_id res chain seq x y z
N MET A 1 43.93 82.51 -60.49
CA MET A 1 45.15 82.16 -61.25
C MET A 1 46.20 81.71 -60.25
N THR A 2 46.45 80.41 -60.17
CA THR A 2 47.66 79.79 -59.58
C THR A 2 47.64 78.30 -59.91
N CYS A 3 48.65 77.82 -60.64
CA CYS A 3 49.03 76.40 -60.70
C CYS A 3 50.07 76.16 -59.56
N ASP A 4 50.73 75.02 -59.27
CA ASP A 4 51.36 73.89 -59.98
C ASP A 4 51.76 72.81 -58.90
N LEU A 5 52.26 71.58 -59.11
CA LEU A 5 52.27 70.55 -60.17
C LEU A 5 52.81 69.21 -59.58
N LEU A 6 52.32 68.04 -60.05
CA LEU A 6 53.00 66.71 -59.99
C LEU A 6 53.21 66.10 -58.56
N ARG A 7 53.57 64.82 -58.28
CA ARG A 7 53.97 63.56 -59.00
C ARG A 7 53.78 62.38 -57.99
N THR A 8 53.82 61.05 -58.24
CA THR A 8 54.11 60.19 -59.42
C THR A 8 53.11 58.99 -59.50
N ARG A 9 53.48 57.73 -59.13
CA ARG A 9 52.71 56.46 -59.28
C ARG A 9 53.28 55.30 -58.44
N SER A 10 52.44 54.31 -58.08
CA SER A 10 52.75 52.86 -58.06
C SER A 10 51.44 52.01 -58.07
N THR A 11 51.54 50.69 -58.32
CA THR A 11 50.43 49.79 -58.76
C THR A 11 50.78 48.30 -58.51
N PRO A 12 49.87 47.30 -58.66
CA PRO A 12 48.41 47.20 -58.45
C PRO A 12 47.98 45.90 -57.69
N SER A 13 46.68 45.62 -57.54
CA SER A 13 46.18 44.25 -57.29
C SER A 13 44.75 44.01 -57.84
N LEU A 14 44.39 42.74 -58.07
CA LEU A 14 43.14 42.29 -58.73
C LEU A 14 42.20 41.54 -57.77
N PRO A 15 40.87 41.66 -57.96
CA PRO A 15 39.91 40.61 -57.61
C PRO A 15 39.16 40.02 -58.83
N ARG A 16 38.26 39.06 -58.56
CA ARG A 16 37.76 38.01 -59.47
C ARG A 16 36.30 37.66 -59.10
N ARG A 17 35.55 37.00 -60.02
CA ARG A 17 34.17 36.41 -59.91
C ARG A 17 33.04 37.28 -60.51
N ALA A 18 31.88 36.74 -60.92
CA ALA A 18 31.54 35.37 -61.37
C ALA A 18 30.18 35.39 -62.15
N ARG A 19 29.83 34.27 -62.78
CA ARG A 19 28.67 34.09 -63.67
C ARG A 19 27.31 34.33 -63.00
N TYR A 20 26.36 34.84 -63.78
CA TYR A 20 24.92 34.77 -63.50
C TYR A 20 24.44 33.31 -63.35
N ALA A 21 23.38 33.12 -62.56
CA ALA A 21 22.55 31.91 -62.55
C ALA A 21 21.07 32.32 -62.61
N GLY A 22 20.26 31.60 -63.40
CA GLY A 22 18.86 31.95 -63.65
C GLY A 22 17.92 31.65 -62.46
N PRO A 23 16.73 32.27 -62.42
CA PRO A 23 15.77 32.09 -61.33
C PRO A 23 15.21 30.65 -61.29
N ARG A 24 15.17 30.05 -60.10
CA ARG A 24 14.46 28.80 -59.83
C ARG A 24 12.99 29.09 -59.53
N THR A 25 12.08 28.30 -60.11
CA THR A 25 10.62 28.45 -59.95
C THR A 25 10.17 28.18 -58.51
N GLU A 26 9.22 28.98 -58.02
CA GLU A 26 8.85 28.97 -56.59
C GLU A 26 8.12 27.71 -56.12
N GLN A 27 7.48 26.95 -57.02
CA GLN A 27 6.76 25.72 -56.68
C GLN A 27 7.65 24.69 -55.95
N GLY A 28 8.95 24.62 -56.26
CA GLY A 28 9.89 23.73 -55.57
C GLY A 28 10.13 24.08 -54.10
N ARG A 29 9.93 25.35 -53.69
CA ARG A 29 10.10 25.80 -52.30
C ARG A 29 8.97 25.32 -51.40
N TRP A 30 7.74 25.31 -51.91
CA TRP A 30 6.56 24.86 -51.17
C TRP A 30 6.55 23.35 -50.93
N ALA A 31 6.95 22.54 -51.93
CA ALA A 31 7.09 21.10 -51.75
C ALA A 31 8.17 20.75 -50.71
N GLY A 32 9.33 21.41 -50.75
CA GLY A 32 10.39 21.24 -49.75
C GLY A 32 9.95 21.67 -48.35
N ALA A 33 9.26 22.81 -48.22
CA ALA A 33 8.73 23.28 -46.94
C ALA A 33 7.65 22.35 -46.37
N ALA A 34 6.79 21.76 -47.21
CA ALA A 34 5.79 20.79 -46.79
C ALA A 34 6.44 19.49 -46.28
N VAL A 35 7.48 18.98 -46.94
CA VAL A 35 8.21 17.78 -46.49
C VAL A 35 8.97 18.05 -45.18
N VAL A 36 9.68 19.17 -45.06
CA VAL A 36 10.39 19.54 -43.81
C VAL A 36 9.39 19.81 -42.68
N GLY A 37 8.25 20.45 -42.97
CA GLY A 37 7.17 20.65 -42.01
C GLY A 37 6.52 19.34 -41.56
N ALA A 38 6.27 18.41 -42.48
CA ALA A 38 5.75 17.08 -42.17
C ALA A 38 6.74 16.24 -41.35
N VAL A 39 8.02 16.22 -41.73
CA VAL A 39 9.08 15.53 -40.96
C VAL A 39 9.24 16.17 -39.58
N GLY A 40 9.25 17.49 -39.48
CA GLY A 40 9.30 18.20 -38.20
C GLY A 40 8.09 17.92 -37.31
N ALA A 41 6.88 17.93 -37.88
CA ALA A 41 5.65 17.58 -37.17
C ALA A 41 5.64 16.11 -36.72
N VAL A 42 6.07 15.17 -37.57
CA VAL A 42 6.22 13.75 -37.23
C VAL A 42 7.31 13.54 -36.18
N SER A 43 8.42 14.26 -36.22
CA SER A 43 9.48 14.19 -35.19
C SER A 43 8.99 14.75 -33.86
N MET A 44 8.32 15.90 -33.84
CA MET A 44 7.74 16.44 -32.60
C MET A 44 6.60 15.56 -32.08
N PHE A 45 5.74 15.03 -32.95
CA PHE A 45 4.66 14.11 -32.57
C PHE A 45 5.20 12.77 -32.04
N THR A 46 6.25 12.21 -32.63
CA THR A 46 6.87 10.97 -32.12
C THR A 46 7.66 11.21 -30.83
N LEU A 47 8.29 12.37 -30.63
CA LEU A 47 8.85 12.77 -29.34
C LEU A 47 7.76 12.95 -28.27
N SER A 48 6.65 13.62 -28.59
CA SER A 48 5.51 13.81 -27.67
C SER A 48 4.79 12.50 -27.35
N ALA A 49 4.51 11.67 -28.35
CA ALA A 49 3.87 10.36 -28.18
C ALA A 49 4.81 9.35 -27.50
N GLY A 50 6.11 9.42 -27.77
CA GLY A 50 7.14 8.64 -27.09
C GLY A 50 7.21 9.00 -25.60
N LEU A 51 7.29 10.30 -25.28
CA LEU A 51 7.26 10.77 -23.89
C LEU A 51 5.93 10.42 -23.19
N LEU A 52 4.80 10.53 -23.89
CA LEU A 52 3.49 10.09 -23.39
C LEU A 52 3.47 8.59 -23.08
N THR A 53 4.03 7.76 -23.97
CA THR A 53 4.07 6.30 -23.83
C THR A 53 5.03 5.86 -22.72
N VAL A 54 6.19 6.50 -22.60
CA VAL A 54 7.13 6.26 -21.50
C VAL A 54 6.51 6.67 -20.17
N GLY A 55 5.89 7.85 -20.09
CA GLY A 55 5.18 8.32 -18.89
C GLY A 55 4.03 7.39 -18.50
N ALA A 56 3.22 6.95 -19.46
CA ALA A 56 2.14 5.98 -19.24
C ALA A 56 2.66 4.61 -18.76
N ARG A 57 3.76 4.09 -19.35
CA ARG A 57 4.39 2.84 -18.91
C ARG A 57 4.97 2.95 -17.49
N VAL A 58 5.59 4.08 -17.14
CA VAL A 58 6.11 4.32 -15.78
C VAL A 58 4.95 4.41 -14.79
N MET A 59 3.90 5.18 -15.12
CA MET A 59 2.68 5.30 -14.33
C MET A 59 2.01 3.94 -14.08
N ALA A 60 1.81 3.15 -15.13
CA ALA A 60 1.19 1.83 -15.04
C ALA A 60 2.04 0.84 -14.24
N ARG A 61 3.38 0.90 -14.32
CA ARG A 61 4.25 -0.02 -13.55
C ARG A 61 4.50 0.41 -12.10
N LEU A 62 4.38 1.69 -11.76
CA LEU A 62 4.69 2.20 -10.41
C LEU A 62 3.93 1.49 -9.27
N PRO A 63 2.62 1.17 -9.37
CA PRO A 63 1.91 0.39 -8.34
C PRO A 63 2.10 -1.12 -8.46
N LEU A 64 2.67 -1.63 -9.56
CA LEU A 64 2.77 -3.08 -9.83
C LEU A 64 4.15 -3.64 -9.46
N VAL A 65 5.21 -2.83 -9.49
CA VAL A 65 6.54 -3.25 -9.08
C VAL A 65 6.61 -3.40 -7.55
N PRO A 66 7.07 -4.55 -7.01
CA PRO A 66 7.33 -4.71 -5.60
C PRO A 66 8.42 -3.73 -5.13
N LEU A 67 8.02 -2.73 -4.35
CA LEU A 67 8.92 -1.67 -3.87
C LEU A 67 9.56 -2.03 -2.54
N HIS A 68 10.24 -3.18 -2.48
CA HIS A 68 11.00 -3.62 -1.30
C HIS A 68 12.03 -2.54 -0.91
N GLY A 69 11.72 -1.79 0.16
CA GLY A 69 12.57 -0.74 0.75
C GLY A 69 12.36 0.70 0.25
N MET A 70 11.75 0.97 -0.91
CA MET A 70 11.66 2.35 -1.44
C MET A 70 10.67 3.26 -0.69
N ARG A 71 9.57 2.71 -0.14
CA ARG A 71 8.58 3.48 0.64
C ARG A 71 9.06 3.93 2.03
N HIS A 72 10.22 3.43 2.49
CA HIS A 72 10.70 3.57 3.87
C HIS A 72 12.07 4.24 3.97
N ARG A 73 12.39 5.18 3.07
CA ARG A 73 13.52 6.09 3.29
C ARG A 73 13.23 6.91 4.56
N PRO A 74 14.09 6.89 5.59
CA PRO A 74 13.80 7.58 6.84
C PRO A 74 13.74 9.09 6.59
N ASP A 75 12.55 9.66 6.81
CA ASP A 75 12.16 11.01 6.46
C ASP A 75 11.63 11.81 7.66
N LEU A 76 11.56 11.18 8.84
CA LEU A 76 11.12 11.77 10.11
C LEU A 76 12.33 12.01 11.05
N PRO A 77 12.89 13.23 11.13
CA PRO A 77 13.95 13.54 12.07
C PRO A 77 13.51 13.38 13.53
N VAL A 78 14.21 12.52 14.27
CA VAL A 78 14.24 12.57 15.73
C VAL A 78 15.10 13.76 16.13
N ARG A 79 14.61 14.59 17.07
CA ARG A 79 15.27 15.84 17.50
C ARG A 79 15.81 15.78 18.92
N ALA A 80 15.18 15.00 19.79
CA ALA A 80 15.71 14.64 21.10
C ALA A 80 15.08 13.32 21.55
N VAL A 81 15.81 12.55 22.35
CA VAL A 81 15.35 11.34 23.01
C VAL A 81 15.61 11.53 24.51
N PHE A 82 14.59 11.32 25.32
CA PHE A 82 14.64 11.33 26.78
C PHE A 82 14.18 9.95 27.28
N GLU A 83 14.27 9.72 28.59
CA GLU A 83 13.80 8.50 29.25
C GLU A 83 12.27 8.33 29.13
N ASP A 84 11.51 9.42 29.26
CA ASP A 84 10.05 9.43 29.28
C ASP A 84 9.38 9.81 27.95
N ARG A 85 10.14 10.41 27.00
CA ARG A 85 9.56 11.04 25.80
C ARG A 85 10.55 11.19 24.64
N VAL A 86 10.00 11.32 23.43
CA VAL A 86 10.75 11.61 22.19
C VAL A 86 10.24 12.89 21.55
N HIS A 87 11.16 13.76 21.14
CA HIS A 87 10.83 14.93 20.32
C HIS A 87 11.08 14.61 18.83
N LEU A 88 10.06 14.80 18.00
CA LEU A 88 10.08 14.55 16.55
C LEU A 88 9.85 15.86 15.78
N ASP A 89 10.39 15.98 14.56
CA ASP A 89 9.97 17.02 13.62
C ASP A 89 8.48 16.86 13.24
N ARG A 90 7.79 17.98 13.01
CA ARG A 90 6.39 17.99 12.54
C ARG A 90 6.30 17.50 11.09
N SER A 91 5.64 16.37 10.89
CA SER A 91 5.21 15.81 9.59
C SER A 91 3.71 15.57 9.61
N THR A 92 3.12 15.08 8.50
CA THR A 92 1.70 14.70 8.46
C THR A 92 1.36 13.59 9.45
N GLU A 93 2.30 12.70 9.75
CA GLU A 93 2.08 11.55 10.63
C GLU A 93 2.49 11.83 12.08
N SER A 94 3.61 12.54 12.30
CA SER A 94 4.11 12.75 13.67
C SER A 94 3.15 13.59 14.52
N VAL A 95 2.35 14.46 13.91
CA VAL A 95 1.34 15.33 14.56
C VAL A 95 -0.03 14.68 14.78
N ARG A 96 -0.32 13.50 14.19
CA ARG A 96 -1.62 12.82 14.38
C ARG A 96 -1.81 12.38 15.82
N ASP A 97 -3.03 12.48 16.33
CA ASP A 97 -3.35 11.95 17.65
C ASP A 97 -3.44 10.41 17.63
N GLY A 98 -3.31 9.77 18.79
CA GLY A 98 -3.14 8.32 18.92
C GLY A 98 -1.68 7.84 18.85
N TYR A 99 -1.48 6.54 18.70
CA TYR A 99 -0.23 5.80 18.92
C TYR A 99 0.64 5.66 17.67
N LEU A 100 1.94 5.88 17.83
CA LEU A 100 2.93 5.89 16.74
C LEU A 100 4.13 5.02 17.12
N ALA A 101 4.58 4.13 16.24
CA ALA A 101 5.90 3.51 16.39
C ALA A 101 6.89 4.07 15.36
N VAL A 102 8.18 4.06 15.68
CA VAL A 102 9.24 4.52 14.78
C VAL A 102 10.41 3.53 14.76
N ARG A 103 11.03 3.36 13.58
CA ARG A 103 12.17 2.47 13.36
C ARG A 103 13.38 3.26 12.86
N GLN A 104 14.58 2.87 13.29
CA GLN A 104 15.87 3.38 12.82
C GLN A 104 16.78 2.23 12.38
N ALA A 105 17.86 2.55 11.65
CA ALA A 105 18.92 1.61 11.24
C ALA A 105 18.41 0.30 10.58
N GLY A 106 17.35 0.39 9.76
CA GLY A 106 16.75 -0.76 9.07
C GLY A 106 15.82 -1.63 9.93
N GLY A 107 15.61 -1.29 11.20
CA GLY A 107 14.77 -2.03 12.14
C GLY A 107 15.51 -2.58 13.36
N THR A 108 16.82 -2.35 13.50
CA THR A 108 17.58 -2.75 14.69
C THR A 108 17.19 -1.94 15.93
N ALA A 109 16.73 -0.70 15.73
CA ALA A 109 16.11 0.15 16.74
C ALA A 109 14.63 0.38 16.41
N HIS A 110 13.72 0.04 17.33
CA HIS A 110 12.27 0.29 17.25
C HIS A 110 11.75 0.73 18.62
N VAL A 111 10.92 1.78 18.63
CA VAL A 111 10.20 2.22 19.83
C VAL A 111 8.73 2.53 19.56
N ARG A 112 7.90 2.30 20.58
CA ARG A 112 6.47 2.67 20.64
C ARG A 112 6.28 3.97 21.39
N LEU A 113 5.52 4.90 20.80
CA LEU A 113 5.26 6.24 21.29
C LEU A 113 3.76 6.51 21.47
N GLY A 114 3.42 7.22 22.53
CA GLY A 114 2.04 7.57 22.87
C GLY A 114 1.50 8.77 22.07
N PRO A 115 0.27 9.22 22.41
CA PRO A 115 -0.34 10.44 21.89
C PRO A 115 0.54 11.69 21.99
N VAL A 116 0.20 12.74 21.23
CA VAL A 116 0.96 13.99 21.20
C VAL A 116 0.73 14.77 22.51
N GLN A 117 1.75 14.81 23.36
CA GLN A 117 1.72 15.46 24.67
C GLN A 117 1.98 16.98 24.60
N GLY A 118 2.55 17.47 23.51
CA GLY A 118 2.76 18.91 23.30
C GLY A 118 3.67 19.26 22.12
N THR A 119 3.97 20.55 21.96
CA THR A 119 4.81 21.09 20.88
C THR A 119 5.97 21.91 21.47
N PRO A 120 7.13 21.28 21.75
CA PRO A 120 8.28 21.96 22.37
C PRO A 120 8.83 23.14 21.55
N THR A 121 8.59 23.13 20.24
CA THR A 121 8.81 24.26 19.32
C THR A 121 7.69 24.30 18.29
N SER A 122 7.59 25.39 17.53
CA SER A 122 6.70 25.47 16.35
C SER A 122 7.03 24.46 15.24
N ARG A 123 8.19 23.77 15.33
CA ARG A 123 8.66 22.77 14.35
C ARG A 123 8.63 21.34 14.87
N THR A 124 8.33 21.10 16.15
CA THR A 124 8.42 19.77 16.77
C THR A 124 7.14 19.36 17.52
N VAL A 125 7.02 18.05 17.77
CA VAL A 125 6.05 17.45 18.71
C VAL A 125 6.81 16.65 19.77
N SER A 126 6.22 16.55 20.96
CA SER A 126 6.62 15.61 22.01
C SER A 126 5.60 14.48 22.09
N ARG A 127 6.08 13.23 22.21
CA ARG A 127 5.28 12.04 22.51
C ARG A 127 5.92 11.27 23.65
N PRO A 128 5.16 10.68 24.58
CA PRO A 128 5.71 9.77 25.58
C PRO A 128 6.40 8.58 24.90
N LEU A 129 7.54 8.15 25.46
CA LEU A 129 8.19 6.90 25.11
C LEU A 129 7.53 5.81 25.95
N LEU A 130 6.76 4.94 25.31
CA LEU A 130 5.98 3.91 26.01
C LEU A 130 6.78 2.63 26.18
N ALA A 131 7.48 2.20 25.13
CA ALA A 131 8.33 1.03 25.16
C ALA A 131 9.44 1.11 24.11
N VAL A 132 10.54 0.42 24.39
CA VAL A 132 11.62 0.12 23.45
C VAL A 132 11.51 -1.37 23.12
N ASP A 133 11.30 -1.71 21.85
CA ASP A 133 11.03 -3.09 21.43
C ASP A 133 12.30 -3.85 21.01
N THR A 134 13.47 -3.21 21.05
CA THR A 134 14.75 -3.75 20.56
C THR A 134 15.92 -3.36 21.45
N ALA A 135 16.99 -4.16 21.45
CA ALA A 135 18.19 -3.86 22.24
C ALA A 135 18.92 -2.56 21.82
N GLU A 136 18.79 -2.09 20.58
CA GLU A 136 19.34 -0.78 20.21
C GLU A 136 18.38 0.38 20.57
N PRO A 137 18.86 1.42 21.28
CA PRO A 137 18.05 2.58 21.62
C PRO A 137 17.87 3.53 20.42
N LEU A 138 16.74 4.23 20.38
CA LEU A 138 16.49 5.32 19.43
C LEU A 138 17.55 6.44 19.60
N ARG A 139 18.03 6.99 18.49
CA ARG A 139 19.05 8.05 18.44
C ARG A 139 18.50 9.32 17.79
N VAL A 140 19.21 10.44 17.96
CA VAL A 140 18.90 11.72 17.29
C VAL A 140 19.38 11.67 15.83
N ASP A 141 18.60 11.00 15.00
CA ASP A 141 18.79 10.84 13.54
C ASP A 141 17.41 10.66 12.87
N LYS A 142 17.38 10.48 11.54
CA LYS A 142 16.15 10.19 10.80
C LYS A 142 15.62 8.80 11.12
N ALA A 143 14.35 8.72 11.51
CA ALA A 143 13.59 7.49 11.62
C ALA A 143 12.62 7.33 10.44
N ALA A 144 12.07 6.13 10.28
CA ALA A 144 10.89 5.85 9.48
C ALA A 144 9.70 5.53 10.41
N VAL A 145 8.48 5.89 10.00
CA VAL A 145 7.26 5.54 10.74
C VAL A 145 6.96 4.05 10.60
N ASN A 146 6.66 3.38 11.71
CA ASN A 146 6.06 2.04 11.73
C ASN A 146 4.57 2.13 12.06
N GLY A 147 3.75 1.92 11.05
CA GLY A 147 2.29 1.89 11.19
C GLY A 147 1.70 0.58 11.71
N PHE A 148 2.46 -0.53 11.65
CA PHE A 148 2.03 -1.81 12.26
C PHE A 148 2.08 -1.77 13.80
N TYR A 149 2.62 -0.68 14.36
CA TYR A 149 2.85 -0.43 15.78
C TYR A 149 3.82 -1.41 16.46
N TRP A 150 3.46 -2.69 16.54
CA TRP A 150 4.26 -3.77 17.13
C TRP A 150 5.49 -4.17 16.28
N ALA A 151 6.25 -5.14 16.78
CA ALA A 151 7.55 -5.59 16.25
C ALA A 151 7.73 -7.12 16.39
N GLY A 152 8.42 -7.74 15.43
CA GLY A 152 8.74 -9.17 15.45
C GLY A 152 7.57 -10.08 15.05
N SER A 153 7.42 -11.21 15.74
CA SER A 153 6.38 -12.22 15.53
C SER A 153 5.35 -12.21 16.68
N PRO A 154 4.22 -12.95 16.60
CA PRO A 154 3.26 -13.01 17.69
C PRO A 154 3.87 -13.56 19.00
N ALA A 155 4.82 -14.49 18.90
CA ALA A 155 5.61 -14.98 20.04
C ALA A 155 6.46 -13.88 20.71
N THR A 156 7.06 -12.95 19.95
CA THR A 156 7.89 -11.89 20.56
C THR A 156 7.06 -10.67 20.97
N ALA A 157 6.12 -10.22 20.14
CA ALA A 157 5.27 -9.07 20.43
C ALA A 157 4.25 -9.35 21.56
N HIS A 158 3.68 -10.55 21.57
CA HIS A 158 2.52 -10.88 22.40
C HIS A 158 2.73 -12.12 23.28
N GLY A 159 3.73 -12.96 23.01
CA GLY A 159 4.01 -14.18 23.78
C GLY A 159 2.98 -15.28 23.57
N LEU A 160 2.36 -15.30 22.39
CA LEU A 160 1.45 -16.36 21.96
C LEU A 160 2.24 -17.40 21.17
N ALA A 161 1.96 -18.69 21.39
CA ALA A 161 2.62 -19.76 20.63
C ALA A 161 2.41 -19.54 19.13
N THR A 162 3.49 -19.58 18.35
CA THR A 162 3.47 -19.34 16.91
C THR A 162 4.14 -20.50 16.19
N GLU A 163 3.41 -21.14 15.29
CA GLU A 163 3.96 -22.05 14.30
C GLU A 163 4.29 -21.25 13.03
N GLU A 164 5.52 -21.34 12.53
CA GLU A 164 5.87 -20.85 11.20
C GLU A 164 5.79 -22.03 10.22
N ILE A 165 4.99 -21.86 9.18
CA ILE A 165 4.58 -22.91 8.23
C ILE A 165 4.77 -22.45 6.79
N GLU A 166 4.72 -23.40 5.86
CA GLU A 166 4.63 -23.13 4.42
C GLU A 166 3.26 -23.61 3.88
N ILE A 167 2.63 -22.80 3.03
CA ILE A 167 1.38 -23.10 2.34
C ILE A 167 1.67 -23.29 0.85
N GLU A 168 1.25 -24.42 0.26
CA GLU A 168 1.48 -24.66 -1.16
C GLU A 168 0.50 -23.84 -2.02
N SER A 169 1.02 -22.83 -2.72
CA SER A 169 0.26 -21.94 -3.61
C SER A 169 0.58 -22.18 -5.09
N PRO A 170 -0.21 -21.64 -6.04
CA PRO A 170 0.05 -21.79 -7.48
C PRO A 170 1.43 -21.29 -7.97
N VAL A 171 2.15 -20.50 -7.17
CA VAL A 171 3.51 -20.03 -7.48
C VAL A 171 4.60 -20.61 -6.56
N GLY A 172 4.25 -21.51 -5.63
CA GLY A 172 5.17 -22.20 -4.72
C GLY A 172 4.80 -22.10 -3.24
N GLN A 173 5.71 -22.54 -2.37
CA GLN A 173 5.52 -22.54 -0.91
C GLN A 173 5.54 -21.12 -0.31
N MET A 174 4.46 -20.71 0.34
CA MET A 174 4.25 -19.39 0.96
C MET A 174 4.46 -19.44 2.48
N PRO A 175 5.44 -18.71 3.05
CA PRO A 175 5.62 -18.61 4.49
C PRO A 175 4.42 -17.95 5.19
N ALA A 176 3.88 -18.58 6.24
CA ALA A 176 2.78 -18.06 7.04
C ALA A 176 3.01 -18.31 8.55
N TRP A 177 2.27 -17.58 9.39
CA TRP A 177 2.23 -17.81 10.85
C TRP A 177 0.86 -18.35 11.25
N VAL A 178 0.84 -19.46 11.98
CA VAL A 178 -0.34 -19.93 12.72
C VAL A 178 -0.17 -19.59 14.20
N VAL A 179 -1.19 -18.98 14.78
CA VAL A 179 -1.34 -18.80 16.23
C VAL A 179 -2.65 -19.46 16.63
N ARG A 180 -2.57 -20.60 17.32
CA ARG A 180 -3.76 -21.28 17.86
C ARG A 180 -4.24 -20.58 19.15
N PRO A 181 -5.53 -20.64 19.48
CA PRO A 181 -6.03 -20.21 20.77
C PRO A 181 -5.53 -21.14 21.90
N ASP A 182 -5.27 -20.56 23.07
CA ASP A 182 -4.91 -21.28 24.29
C ASP A 182 -5.79 -20.78 25.46
N VAL A 183 -6.55 -21.73 26.04
CA VAL A 183 -7.53 -21.47 27.11
C VAL A 183 -6.82 -21.21 28.45
N ASP A 184 -5.64 -21.79 28.68
CA ASP A 184 -4.81 -21.49 29.86
C ASP A 184 -4.17 -20.10 29.73
N ALA A 185 -3.95 -19.62 28.48
CA ALA A 185 -3.66 -18.22 28.16
C ALA A 185 -4.93 -17.32 28.05
N GLY A 186 -6.10 -17.86 28.38
CA GLY A 186 -7.37 -17.14 28.52
C GLY A 186 -8.13 -16.87 27.21
N SER A 187 -8.02 -17.74 26.20
CA SER A 187 -8.97 -17.74 25.08
C SER A 187 -10.36 -18.26 25.48
N VAL A 188 -11.39 -17.84 24.75
CA VAL A 188 -12.72 -18.46 24.80
C VAL A 188 -12.65 -19.87 24.16
N PRO A 189 -13.12 -20.93 24.82
CA PRO A 189 -13.10 -22.30 24.28
C PRO A 189 -14.20 -22.56 23.25
N GLY A 190 -14.03 -23.60 22.43
CA GLY A 190 -15.00 -24.11 21.45
C GLY A 190 -14.91 -23.45 20.06
N GLN A 191 -14.07 -22.43 19.92
CA GLN A 191 -13.94 -21.60 18.72
C GLN A 191 -12.71 -21.93 17.87
N GLU A 192 -11.95 -22.95 18.24
CA GLU A 192 -10.64 -23.30 17.67
C GLU A 192 -10.74 -23.69 16.18
N SER A 193 -11.91 -24.19 15.77
CA SER A 193 -12.25 -24.49 14.37
C SER A 193 -12.75 -23.28 13.55
N THR A 194 -12.77 -22.08 14.14
CA THR A 194 -12.90 -20.80 13.41
C THR A 194 -11.51 -20.23 13.15
N TRP A 195 -11.16 -20.06 11.88
CA TRP A 195 -9.86 -19.53 11.47
C TRP A 195 -10.00 -18.11 10.91
N ALA A 196 -9.16 -17.19 11.37
CA ALA A 196 -9.05 -15.83 10.83
C ALA A 196 -7.82 -15.74 9.93
N ILE A 197 -8.02 -15.58 8.62
CA ILE A 197 -6.94 -15.44 7.63
C ILE A 197 -6.63 -13.95 7.46
N LEU A 198 -5.38 -13.56 7.72
CA LEU A 198 -4.96 -12.17 7.93
C LEU A 198 -4.02 -11.73 6.80
N ILE A 199 -4.47 -10.76 6.00
CA ILE A 199 -3.90 -10.41 4.67
C ILE A 199 -3.43 -8.95 4.67
N HIS A 200 -2.11 -8.73 4.62
CA HIS A 200 -1.53 -7.40 4.78
C HIS A 200 -1.59 -6.53 3.51
N GLY A 201 -1.31 -5.23 3.66
CA GLY A 201 -1.35 -4.24 2.58
C GLY A 201 -0.26 -4.36 1.52
N HIS A 202 -0.34 -3.50 0.49
CA HIS A 202 0.56 -3.52 -0.68
C HIS A 202 2.03 -3.37 -0.27
N GLY A 203 2.82 -4.44 -0.46
CA GLY A 203 4.19 -4.51 0.01
C GLY A 203 4.31 -4.27 1.52
N GLY A 204 3.33 -4.76 2.30
CA GLY A 204 3.34 -4.90 3.75
C GLY A 204 4.28 -6.02 4.19
N THR A 205 3.98 -6.65 5.33
CA THR A 205 4.36 -8.03 5.69
C THR A 205 3.40 -8.54 6.79
N ARG A 206 3.47 -9.83 7.15
CA ARG A 206 2.68 -10.50 8.21
C ARG A 206 2.62 -9.71 9.54
N GLY A 207 3.64 -8.89 9.83
CA GLY A 207 3.68 -8.02 11.00
C GLY A 207 2.53 -6.99 11.12
N GLU A 208 1.79 -6.71 10.05
CA GLU A 208 0.60 -5.83 10.10
C GLU A 208 -0.53 -6.39 10.98
N ALA A 209 -0.63 -7.72 11.03
CA ALA A 209 -1.65 -8.47 11.76
C ALA A 209 -1.45 -8.50 13.28
N LEU A 210 -0.26 -8.15 13.79
CA LEU A 210 0.06 -8.14 15.22
C LEU A 210 -0.93 -7.29 16.05
N ARG A 211 -1.53 -6.25 15.45
CA ARG A 211 -2.51 -5.39 16.11
C ARG A 211 -3.84 -6.09 16.46
N VAL A 212 -4.17 -7.21 15.81
CA VAL A 212 -5.45 -7.92 15.99
C VAL A 212 -5.32 -9.35 16.51
N ILE A 213 -4.17 -10.01 16.30
CA ILE A 213 -3.93 -11.37 16.79
C ILE A 213 -4.23 -11.55 18.29
N PRO A 214 -3.90 -10.62 19.20
CA PRO A 214 -4.30 -10.73 20.62
C PRO A 214 -5.81 -10.83 20.84
N LEU A 215 -6.61 -10.01 20.14
CA LEU A 215 -8.07 -10.03 20.23
C LEU A 215 -8.65 -11.32 19.63
N LEU A 216 -8.15 -11.74 18.47
CA LEU A 216 -8.56 -12.98 17.81
C LEU A 216 -8.28 -14.21 18.70
N HIS A 217 -7.10 -14.26 19.32
CA HIS A 217 -6.74 -15.27 20.31
C HIS A 217 -7.68 -15.24 21.52
N ARG A 218 -7.99 -14.06 22.10
CA ARG A 218 -8.94 -13.96 23.23
C ARG A 218 -10.34 -14.46 22.88
N LEU A 219 -10.81 -14.22 21.65
CA LEU A 219 -12.09 -14.73 21.14
C LEU A 219 -12.05 -16.22 20.74
N GLY A 220 -10.90 -16.91 20.88
CA GLY A 220 -10.79 -18.34 20.60
C GLY A 220 -10.53 -18.71 19.14
N LEU A 221 -10.19 -17.76 18.27
CA LEU A 221 -9.95 -18.02 16.86
C LEU A 221 -8.49 -18.41 16.61
N THR A 222 -8.28 -19.39 15.73
CA THR A 222 -6.95 -19.65 15.16
C THR A 222 -6.61 -18.54 14.16
N SER A 223 -5.50 -17.84 14.36
CA SER A 223 -5.05 -16.77 13.44
C SER A 223 -4.03 -17.32 12.44
N LEU A 224 -4.28 -17.12 11.15
CA LEU A 224 -3.38 -17.48 10.05
C LEU A 224 -2.93 -16.21 9.30
N ALA A 225 -1.73 -15.71 9.60
CA ALA A 225 -1.16 -14.53 8.94
C ALA A 225 -0.26 -14.95 7.76
N ILE A 226 -0.69 -14.66 6.54
CA ILE A 226 -0.09 -15.17 5.30
C ILE A 226 0.87 -14.17 4.65
N THR A 227 1.74 -14.69 3.78
CA THR A 227 2.33 -13.93 2.66
C THR A 227 1.63 -14.31 1.35
N TYR A 228 1.83 -13.51 0.30
CA TYR A 228 1.38 -13.82 -1.05
C TYR A 228 2.47 -13.52 -2.10
N ARG A 229 2.19 -13.80 -3.37
CA ARG A 229 3.17 -13.72 -4.46
C ARG A 229 3.88 -12.35 -4.51
N ASN A 230 5.21 -12.42 -4.55
CA ASN A 230 6.17 -11.31 -4.57
C ASN A 230 6.51 -10.61 -3.24
N ASP A 231 6.00 -11.08 -2.10
CA ASP A 231 6.44 -10.59 -0.79
C ASP A 231 7.92 -10.91 -0.47
N THR A 232 8.45 -10.25 0.57
CA THR A 232 9.78 -10.58 1.10
C THR A 232 9.77 -12.00 1.65
N GLY A 233 10.56 -12.90 1.07
CA GLY A 233 10.66 -14.31 1.48
C GLY A 233 9.66 -15.25 0.80
N ALA A 234 8.63 -14.71 0.14
CA ALA A 234 7.69 -15.48 -0.64
C ALA A 234 8.21 -15.77 -2.07
N PRO A 235 7.68 -16.81 -2.75
CA PRO A 235 7.84 -16.99 -4.18
C PRO A 235 7.35 -15.78 -4.99
N ALA A 236 7.92 -15.61 -6.18
CA ALA A 236 7.59 -14.50 -7.08
C ALA A 236 6.73 -14.96 -8.26
N SER A 237 5.81 -14.11 -8.71
CA SER A 237 5.05 -14.33 -9.95
C SER A 237 5.98 -14.39 -11.17
N ALA A 238 5.48 -14.94 -12.28
CA ALA A 238 6.25 -15.11 -13.52
C ALA A 238 6.86 -13.81 -14.09
N ASP A 239 6.26 -12.66 -13.81
CA ASP A 239 6.72 -11.32 -14.20
C ASP A 239 7.28 -10.48 -13.04
N ARG A 240 7.21 -11.01 -11.82
CA ARG A 240 7.65 -10.42 -10.54
C ARG A 240 6.94 -9.11 -10.21
N MET A 241 5.62 -9.04 -10.45
CA MET A 241 4.76 -7.88 -10.18
C MET A 241 3.49 -8.25 -9.42
N TYR A 242 3.00 -7.31 -8.63
CA TYR A 242 1.66 -7.37 -8.04
C TYR A 242 0.61 -7.12 -9.13
N HIS A 243 -0.48 -7.88 -9.07
CA HIS A 243 -1.68 -7.75 -9.90
C HIS A 243 -2.86 -7.15 -9.12
N LEU A 244 -2.56 -6.51 -7.98
CA LEU A 244 -3.49 -5.67 -7.21
C LEU A 244 -4.68 -6.45 -6.61
N GLY A 245 -4.52 -7.76 -6.44
CA GLY A 245 -5.55 -8.69 -6.00
C GLY A 245 -6.25 -9.44 -7.14
N ALA A 246 -5.89 -9.22 -8.41
CA ALA A 246 -6.45 -9.98 -9.52
C ALA A 246 -5.95 -11.43 -9.55
N ASP A 247 -4.77 -11.67 -8.96
CA ASP A 247 -4.09 -12.95 -8.89
C ASP A 247 -3.77 -13.36 -7.44
N GLU A 248 -3.47 -12.40 -6.56
CA GLU A 248 -3.12 -12.63 -5.15
C GLU A 248 -4.28 -13.24 -4.33
N TRP A 249 -5.50 -13.23 -4.85
CA TRP A 249 -6.64 -13.96 -4.25
C TRP A 249 -6.43 -15.48 -4.32
N GLU A 250 -5.71 -16.00 -5.31
CA GLU A 250 -5.40 -17.44 -5.43
C GLU A 250 -4.48 -17.91 -4.29
N ASP A 251 -3.54 -17.06 -3.84
CA ASP A 251 -2.67 -17.36 -2.70
C ASP A 251 -3.47 -17.36 -1.38
N THR A 252 -4.58 -16.60 -1.35
CA THR A 252 -5.55 -16.61 -0.24
C THR A 252 -6.47 -17.83 -0.32
N GLU A 253 -6.82 -18.29 -1.51
CA GLU A 253 -7.57 -19.54 -1.70
C GLU A 253 -6.75 -20.75 -1.23
N ALA A 254 -5.46 -20.82 -1.55
CA ALA A 254 -4.56 -21.84 -1.01
C ALA A 254 -4.48 -21.80 0.54
N ALA A 255 -4.55 -20.61 1.15
CA ALA A 255 -4.62 -20.46 2.60
C ALA A 255 -5.98 -20.87 3.19
N ILE A 256 -7.07 -20.73 2.43
CA ILE A 256 -8.40 -21.26 2.76
C ILE A 256 -8.33 -22.79 2.72
N GLU A 257 -7.89 -23.40 1.62
CA GLU A 257 -7.73 -24.85 1.46
C GLU A 257 -6.88 -25.44 2.60
N PHE A 258 -5.71 -24.85 2.87
CA PHE A 258 -4.85 -25.23 4.00
C PHE A 258 -5.59 -25.19 5.34
N ALA A 259 -6.33 -24.11 5.64
CA ALA A 259 -7.07 -23.99 6.89
C ALA A 259 -8.15 -25.07 7.01
N LEU A 260 -8.88 -25.36 5.92
CA LEU A 260 -9.94 -26.38 5.87
C LEU A 260 -9.38 -27.78 6.16
N ASP A 261 -8.26 -28.14 5.54
CA ASP A 261 -7.58 -29.42 5.77
C ASP A 261 -7.02 -29.55 7.19
N HIS A 262 -6.59 -28.42 7.80
CA HIS A 262 -6.16 -28.35 9.20
C HIS A 262 -7.33 -28.13 10.19
N GLY A 263 -8.56 -28.40 9.76
CA GLY A 263 -9.74 -28.53 10.64
C GLY A 263 -10.62 -27.29 10.76
N ALA A 264 -10.37 -26.22 9.98
CA ALA A 264 -11.24 -25.05 9.95
C ALA A 264 -12.64 -25.44 9.45
N ARG A 265 -13.65 -25.15 10.26
CA ARG A 265 -15.07 -25.29 9.91
C ARG A 265 -15.64 -23.99 9.38
N ARG A 266 -15.16 -22.86 9.93
CA ARG A 266 -15.60 -21.51 9.64
C ARG A 266 -14.37 -20.62 9.40
N ILE A 267 -14.46 -19.71 8.43
CA ILE A 267 -13.38 -18.79 8.06
C ILE A 267 -13.85 -17.34 8.19
N VAL A 268 -12.99 -16.50 8.76
CA VAL A 268 -13.10 -15.03 8.70
C VAL A 268 -11.92 -14.53 7.88
N LEU A 269 -12.17 -13.69 6.88
CA LEU A 269 -11.10 -13.06 6.11
C LEU A 269 -10.89 -11.63 6.59
N MET A 270 -9.67 -11.27 6.99
CA MET A 270 -9.33 -9.91 7.41
C MET A 270 -8.22 -9.33 6.55
N GLY A 271 -8.41 -8.12 6.02
CA GLY A 271 -7.44 -7.50 5.12
C GLY A 271 -7.28 -5.98 5.25
N TRP A 272 -6.02 -5.54 5.23
CA TRP A 272 -5.61 -4.12 5.25
C TRP A 272 -5.29 -3.63 3.84
N SER A 273 -5.70 -2.43 3.43
CA SER A 273 -5.27 -1.81 2.17
C SER A 273 -5.54 -2.74 0.95
N MET A 274 -4.51 -3.06 0.16
CA MET A 274 -4.57 -4.08 -0.91
C MET A 274 -5.02 -5.45 -0.40
N GLY A 275 -4.62 -5.85 0.81
CA GLY A 275 -5.10 -7.06 1.47
C GLY A 275 -6.61 -7.05 1.69
N GLY A 276 -7.21 -5.88 1.96
CA GLY A 276 -8.68 -5.72 2.00
C GLY A 276 -9.33 -5.85 0.61
N GLY A 277 -8.64 -5.42 -0.45
CA GLY A 277 -9.04 -5.69 -1.84
C GLY A 277 -8.94 -7.17 -2.20
N ILE A 278 -7.90 -7.87 -1.73
CA ILE A 278 -7.72 -9.31 -1.86
C ILE A 278 -8.82 -10.06 -1.09
N THR A 279 -9.13 -9.67 0.16
CA THR A 279 -10.26 -10.20 0.94
C THR A 279 -11.56 -10.13 0.15
N LEU A 280 -11.91 -8.94 -0.38
CA LEU A 280 -13.11 -8.76 -1.19
C LEU A 280 -13.10 -9.66 -2.43
N ARG A 281 -11.98 -9.71 -3.17
CA ARG A 281 -11.86 -10.51 -4.40
C ARG A 281 -11.94 -12.02 -4.15
N THR A 282 -11.27 -12.51 -3.12
CA THR A 282 -11.36 -13.92 -2.66
C THR A 282 -12.79 -14.25 -2.27
N SER A 283 -13.47 -13.38 -1.51
CA SER A 283 -14.83 -13.63 -0.99
C SER A 283 -15.90 -13.85 -2.07
N VAL A 284 -15.65 -13.40 -3.31
CA VAL A 284 -16.52 -13.55 -4.49
C VAL A 284 -15.94 -14.47 -5.59
N ARG A 285 -14.72 -14.99 -5.42
CA ARG A 285 -14.07 -15.93 -6.36
C ARG A 285 -13.86 -17.33 -5.79
N SER A 286 -13.77 -17.45 -4.46
CA SER A 286 -13.49 -18.68 -3.73
C SER A 286 -14.48 -19.80 -4.07
N ALA A 287 -13.94 -21.00 -4.30
CA ALA A 287 -14.70 -22.24 -4.38
C ALA A 287 -15.30 -22.64 -3.02
N HIS A 288 -14.77 -22.08 -1.92
CA HIS A 288 -15.17 -22.32 -0.54
C HIS A 288 -15.92 -21.14 0.09
N ARG A 289 -16.59 -20.32 -0.73
CA ARG A 289 -17.35 -19.14 -0.29
C ARG A 289 -18.33 -19.44 0.85
N GLU A 290 -18.93 -20.62 0.89
CA GLU A 290 -19.86 -21.07 1.95
C GLU A 290 -19.19 -21.39 3.30
N ARG A 291 -17.85 -21.45 3.36
CA ARG A 291 -17.07 -21.59 4.60
C ARG A 291 -16.63 -20.25 5.16
N ILE A 292 -16.62 -19.19 4.34
CA ILE A 292 -16.42 -17.81 4.78
C ILE A 292 -17.70 -17.36 5.49
N ALA A 293 -17.61 -17.02 6.78
CA ALA A 293 -18.72 -16.48 7.54
C ALA A 293 -18.84 -14.96 7.41
N GLY A 294 -17.71 -14.25 7.33
CA GLY A 294 -17.68 -12.79 7.30
C GLY A 294 -16.31 -12.22 6.99
N LEU A 295 -16.30 -10.93 6.64
CA LEU A 295 -15.12 -10.17 6.25
C LEU A 295 -14.82 -9.04 7.25
N VAL A 296 -13.55 -8.73 7.44
CA VAL A 296 -13.09 -7.52 8.14
C VAL A 296 -12.13 -6.76 7.23
N LEU A 297 -12.42 -5.48 7.01
CA LEU A 297 -11.70 -4.64 6.05
C LEU A 297 -11.20 -3.37 6.73
N ASP A 298 -9.95 -2.99 6.51
CA ASP A 298 -9.27 -1.84 7.12
C ASP A 298 -8.56 -1.02 6.01
N SER A 299 -8.98 0.24 5.81
CA SER A 299 -8.63 1.08 4.65
C SER A 299 -8.66 0.33 3.28
N PRO A 300 -9.68 -0.50 2.96
CA PRO A 300 -9.60 -1.47 1.86
C PRO A 300 -9.53 -0.83 0.46
N ALA A 301 -8.72 -1.44 -0.41
CA ALA A 301 -8.61 -1.08 -1.82
C ALA A 301 -9.82 -1.60 -2.64
N VAL A 302 -11.00 -1.02 -2.40
CA VAL A 302 -12.27 -1.43 -3.05
C VAL A 302 -12.29 -1.11 -4.55
N ASP A 303 -11.72 0.02 -4.96
CA ASP A 303 -11.66 0.43 -6.37
C ASP A 303 -10.25 0.84 -6.78
N TRP A 304 -9.58 -0.02 -7.55
CA TRP A 304 -8.25 0.26 -8.06
C TRP A 304 -8.24 1.31 -9.17
N GLN A 305 -9.33 1.48 -9.91
CA GLN A 305 -9.41 2.51 -10.95
C GLN A 305 -9.45 3.91 -10.31
N ASP A 306 -10.23 4.09 -9.24
CA ASP A 306 -10.24 5.32 -8.43
C ASP A 306 -8.87 5.61 -7.81
N ILE A 307 -8.25 4.63 -7.15
CA ILE A 307 -6.90 4.77 -6.56
C ILE A 307 -5.87 5.19 -7.63
N LEU A 308 -5.87 4.54 -8.80
CA LEU A 308 -4.97 4.85 -9.91
C LEU A 308 -5.24 6.26 -10.47
N ILE A 309 -6.51 6.66 -10.61
CA ILE A 309 -6.90 7.99 -11.09
C ILE A 309 -6.56 9.09 -10.06
N TYR A 310 -6.71 8.81 -8.77
CA TYR A 310 -6.37 9.69 -7.66
C TYR A 310 -4.87 10.02 -7.66
N HIS A 311 -4.00 9.00 -7.58
CA HIS A 311 -2.54 9.20 -7.58
C HIS A 311 -2.04 9.83 -8.89
N ALA A 312 -2.57 9.41 -10.04
CA ALA A 312 -2.23 10.03 -11.32
C ALA A 312 -2.71 11.49 -11.43
N THR A 313 -3.78 11.89 -10.70
CA THR A 313 -4.23 13.28 -10.63
C THR A 313 -3.37 14.10 -9.66
N ALA A 314 -2.95 13.55 -8.53
CA ALA A 314 -1.98 14.17 -7.63
C ALA A 314 -0.63 14.45 -8.32
N LEU A 315 -0.17 13.50 -9.16
CA LEU A 315 1.00 13.66 -10.05
C LEU A 315 0.75 14.58 -11.26
N LYS A 316 -0.42 15.23 -11.36
CA LYS A 316 -0.83 16.15 -12.44
C LYS A 316 -0.75 15.53 -13.86
N ALA A 317 -0.90 14.21 -13.97
CA ALA A 317 -0.73 13.52 -15.25
C ALA A 317 -1.87 13.82 -16.25
N PRO A 318 -1.54 14.14 -17.52
CA PRO A 318 -2.54 14.43 -18.55
C PRO A 318 -3.52 13.27 -18.77
N LYS A 319 -4.81 13.57 -19.01
CA LYS A 319 -5.85 12.55 -19.26
C LYS A 319 -5.42 11.46 -20.27
N PRO A 320 -4.82 11.76 -21.44
CA PRO A 320 -4.38 10.73 -22.39
C PRO A 320 -3.30 9.79 -21.83
N MET A 321 -2.42 10.28 -20.94
CA MET A 321 -1.40 9.46 -20.28
C MET A 321 -2.06 8.45 -19.33
N ARG A 322 -3.08 8.89 -18.59
CA ARG A 322 -3.84 8.04 -17.67
C ARG A 322 -4.64 6.99 -18.42
N SER A 323 -5.36 7.38 -19.47
CA SER A 323 -6.11 6.43 -20.33
C SER A 323 -5.17 5.39 -20.97
N LEU A 324 -4.00 5.80 -21.44
CA LEU A 324 -2.99 4.89 -21.99
C LEU A 324 -2.40 3.95 -20.92
N ALA A 325 -2.14 4.45 -19.71
CA ALA A 325 -1.67 3.63 -18.59
C ALA A 325 -2.72 2.57 -18.18
N MET A 326 -3.98 2.96 -18.03
CA MET A 326 -5.09 2.03 -17.76
C MET A 326 -5.20 0.97 -18.85
N TRP A 327 -5.19 1.38 -20.13
CA TRP A 327 -5.23 0.43 -21.27
C TRP A 327 -4.02 -0.51 -21.29
N MET A 328 -2.82 -0.05 -20.90
CA MET A 328 -1.66 -0.93 -20.77
C MET A 328 -1.84 -1.99 -19.68
N MET A 329 -2.59 -1.71 -18.61
CA MET A 329 -2.84 -2.68 -17.53
C MET A 329 -3.99 -3.64 -17.86
N THR A 330 -5.06 -3.17 -18.51
CA THR A 330 -6.30 -3.96 -18.71
C THR A 330 -6.42 -4.61 -20.09
N SER A 331 -5.60 -4.25 -21.09
CA SER A 331 -5.67 -4.84 -22.43
C SER A 331 -4.80 -6.09 -22.58
N PRO A 332 -5.31 -7.19 -23.18
CA PRO A 332 -4.49 -8.36 -23.56
C PRO A 332 -3.30 -8.02 -24.47
N VAL A 333 -3.39 -6.94 -25.25
CA VAL A 333 -2.28 -6.42 -26.07
C VAL A 333 -1.42 -5.45 -25.27
N GLY A 334 -2.06 -4.53 -24.53
CA GLY A 334 -1.42 -3.50 -23.71
C GLY A 334 -0.50 -4.07 -22.62
N ARG A 335 -0.84 -5.22 -22.02
CA ARG A 335 -0.07 -5.87 -20.95
C ARG A 335 1.40 -6.09 -21.31
N ARG A 336 1.68 -6.35 -22.59
CA ARG A 336 3.05 -6.51 -23.12
C ARG A 336 3.88 -5.22 -23.04
N LEU A 337 3.23 -4.06 -23.17
CA LEU A 337 3.87 -2.73 -23.03
C LEU A 337 4.17 -2.36 -21.57
N VAL A 338 3.67 -3.10 -20.58
CA VAL A 338 4.09 -3.02 -19.17
C VAL A 338 4.84 -4.25 -18.70
N ARG A 339 4.88 -5.34 -19.49
CA ARG A 339 5.40 -6.69 -19.17
C ARG A 339 4.61 -7.42 -18.08
N LEU A 340 3.31 -7.17 -17.96
CA LEU A 340 2.46 -8.00 -17.10
C LEU A 340 2.22 -9.37 -17.72
N HIS A 341 2.09 -10.40 -16.88
CA HIS A 341 1.81 -11.76 -17.32
C HIS A 341 0.43 -11.86 -17.96
N GLU A 342 -0.62 -11.43 -17.25
CA GLU A 342 -2.02 -11.34 -17.68
C GLU A 342 -2.56 -9.90 -17.49
N PRO A 343 -3.71 -9.52 -18.10
CA PRO A 343 -4.27 -8.17 -17.95
C PRO A 343 -5.09 -8.05 -16.66
N LEU A 344 -4.96 -6.92 -15.97
CA LEU A 344 -5.63 -6.71 -14.68
C LEU A 344 -7.16 -6.62 -14.88
N ALA A 345 -7.90 -7.50 -14.19
CA ALA A 345 -9.36 -7.52 -14.16
C ALA A 345 -9.94 -6.44 -13.23
N LEU A 346 -9.59 -5.17 -13.50
CA LEU A 346 -9.99 -3.98 -12.71
C LEU A 346 -11.48 -3.64 -12.81
N HIS A 347 -12.21 -4.25 -13.74
CA HIS A 347 -13.67 -4.13 -13.84
C HIS A 347 -14.40 -5.01 -12.82
N GLU A 348 -13.71 -6.03 -12.27
CA GLU A 348 -14.16 -6.89 -11.16
C GLU A 348 -13.59 -6.38 -9.82
N MET A 349 -13.25 -5.09 -9.75
CA MET A 349 -12.64 -4.39 -8.61
C MET A 349 -13.29 -3.02 -8.46
N THR A 350 -14.61 -3.00 -8.28
CA THR A 350 -15.43 -1.79 -8.16
C THR A 350 -16.50 -1.99 -7.09
N PRO A 351 -17.02 -0.91 -6.47
CA PRO A 351 -18.12 -1.00 -5.51
C PRO A 351 -19.35 -1.69 -6.09
N ASP A 352 -19.69 -1.43 -7.35
CA ASP A 352 -20.85 -2.01 -8.04
C ASP A 352 -20.71 -3.54 -8.19
N TYR A 353 -19.56 -4.02 -8.65
CA TYR A 353 -19.29 -5.46 -8.81
C TYR A 353 -19.35 -6.18 -7.46
N TYR A 354 -18.76 -5.61 -6.40
CA TYR A 354 -18.85 -6.19 -5.06
C TYR A 354 -20.26 -6.11 -4.48
N ALA A 355 -21.04 -5.05 -4.73
CA ALA A 355 -22.41 -4.96 -4.27
C ALA A 355 -23.33 -6.04 -4.88
N GLU A 356 -23.12 -6.40 -6.15
CA GLU A 356 -23.84 -7.48 -6.83
C GLU A 356 -23.43 -8.89 -6.31
N HIS A 357 -22.13 -9.12 -6.06
CA HIS A 357 -21.60 -10.46 -5.82
C HIS A 357 -21.39 -10.84 -4.34
N LEU A 358 -21.27 -9.86 -3.43
CA LEU A 358 -21.02 -10.08 -2.01
C LEU A 358 -22.26 -10.68 -1.30
N ILE A 359 -22.03 -11.74 -0.53
CA ILE A 359 -23.05 -12.40 0.31
C ILE A 359 -22.69 -12.42 1.80
N HIS A 360 -21.52 -11.90 2.17
CA HIS A 360 -20.93 -12.04 3.50
C HIS A 360 -21.14 -10.79 4.36
N PRO A 361 -21.59 -10.91 5.62
CA PRO A 361 -21.45 -9.86 6.62
C PRO A 361 -20.03 -9.28 6.63
N THR A 362 -19.90 -7.97 6.69
CA THR A 362 -18.62 -7.27 6.46
C THR A 362 -18.49 -6.08 7.40
N GLN A 363 -17.51 -6.08 8.30
CA GLN A 363 -17.08 -4.88 9.02
C GLN A 363 -16.07 -4.12 8.15
N LEU A 364 -16.32 -2.83 7.89
CA LEU A 364 -15.47 -1.99 7.04
C LEU A 364 -14.99 -0.74 7.79
N PHE A 365 -13.79 -0.82 8.36
CA PHE A 365 -13.07 0.32 8.93
C PHE A 365 -12.42 1.16 7.81
N HIS A 366 -12.51 2.49 7.87
CA HIS A 366 -11.77 3.34 6.94
C HIS A 366 -11.35 4.69 7.55
N ALA A 367 -10.05 4.96 7.50
CA ALA A 367 -9.45 6.26 7.78
C ALA A 367 -10.03 7.37 6.88
N LEU A 368 -10.50 8.48 7.47
CA LEU A 368 -11.08 9.58 6.69
C LEU A 368 -10.04 10.54 6.10
N ASP A 369 -8.84 10.63 6.66
CA ASP A 369 -7.72 11.42 6.11
C ASP A 369 -6.79 10.56 5.23
N ASP A 370 -7.30 9.49 4.64
CA ASP A 370 -6.52 8.56 3.84
C ASP A 370 -6.08 9.18 2.50
N ALA A 371 -4.78 9.51 2.42
CA ALA A 371 -4.11 10.02 1.22
C ALA A 371 -3.50 8.92 0.32
N THR A 372 -3.79 7.64 0.60
CA THR A 372 -3.28 6.47 -0.14
C THR A 372 -4.41 5.73 -0.85
N VAL A 373 -5.52 5.46 -0.16
CA VAL A 373 -6.73 4.83 -0.67
C VAL A 373 -7.92 5.72 -0.30
N PRO A 374 -8.59 6.38 -1.26
CA PRO A 374 -9.70 7.27 -0.92
C PRO A 374 -10.86 6.51 -0.27
N PRO A 375 -11.49 7.01 0.81
CA PRO A 375 -12.62 6.37 1.48
C PRO A 375 -13.95 6.47 0.69
N GLY A 376 -13.93 7.00 -0.54
CA GLY A 376 -15.10 7.16 -1.41
C GLY A 376 -15.73 5.82 -1.82
N PRO A 377 -15.00 4.95 -2.54
CA PRO A 377 -15.43 3.60 -2.91
C PRO A 377 -15.96 2.75 -1.74
N SER A 378 -15.36 2.84 -0.55
CA SER A 378 -15.82 2.12 0.64
C SER A 378 -17.19 2.61 1.14
N ARG A 379 -17.39 3.93 1.20
CA ARG A 379 -18.72 4.50 1.53
C ARG A 379 -19.77 4.16 0.48
N LEU A 380 -19.39 4.09 -0.79
CA LEU A 380 -20.30 3.71 -1.87
C LEU A 380 -20.73 2.24 -1.76
N LEU A 381 -19.79 1.31 -1.53
CA LEU A 381 -20.10 -0.11 -1.29
C LEU A 381 -21.04 -0.28 -0.08
N ALA A 382 -20.76 0.40 1.03
CA ALA A 382 -21.59 0.36 2.22
C ALA A 382 -23.01 0.94 2.00
N ALA A 383 -23.11 2.04 1.24
CA ALA A 383 -24.40 2.63 0.89
C ALA A 383 -25.23 1.76 -0.08
N MET A 384 -24.59 0.90 -0.87
CA MET A 384 -25.27 -0.04 -1.77
C MET A 384 -25.65 -1.36 -1.09
N ARG A 385 -24.89 -1.83 -0.09
CA ARG A 385 -25.18 -3.04 0.69
C ARG A 385 -25.22 -2.80 2.21
N PRO A 386 -26.13 -1.92 2.71
CA PRO A 386 -26.32 -1.69 4.14
C PRO A 386 -26.92 -2.90 4.88
N ASP A 387 -27.33 -3.94 4.15
CA ASP A 387 -27.75 -5.24 4.65
C ASP A 387 -26.58 -6.17 5.03
N LEU A 388 -25.36 -5.88 4.56
CA LEU A 388 -24.15 -6.66 4.84
C LEU A 388 -22.98 -5.84 5.42
N VAL A 389 -22.85 -4.56 5.06
CA VAL A 389 -21.62 -3.79 5.24
C VAL A 389 -21.76 -2.74 6.34
N GLU A 390 -21.15 -3.01 7.50
CA GLU A 390 -21.09 -2.13 8.66
C GLU A 390 -19.88 -1.20 8.55
N PHE A 391 -20.11 0.03 8.09
CA PHE A 391 -19.06 1.01 7.79
C PHE A 391 -18.71 1.90 8.99
N GLU A 392 -17.44 1.83 9.42
CA GLU A 392 -16.92 2.49 10.61
C GLU A 392 -15.84 3.53 10.24
N PRO A 393 -16.19 4.83 10.16
CA PRO A 393 -15.25 5.89 9.78
C PRO A 393 -14.29 6.24 10.92
N PHE A 394 -13.02 6.51 10.61
CA PHE A 394 -12.01 6.96 11.59
C PHE A 394 -11.44 8.34 11.22
N GLU A 395 -11.88 9.38 11.93
CA GLU A 395 -11.37 10.74 11.79
C GLU A 395 -9.97 10.91 12.40
N GLY A 396 -9.10 11.67 11.72
CA GLY A 396 -7.71 11.88 12.17
C GLY A 396 -6.77 10.70 11.92
N ALA A 397 -7.27 9.54 11.48
CA ALA A 397 -6.45 8.42 11.04
C ALA A 397 -5.91 8.65 9.61
N SER A 398 -4.66 8.25 9.38
CA SER A 398 -4.10 8.01 8.04
C SER A 398 -4.32 6.55 7.63
N HIS A 399 -3.99 6.22 6.37
CA HIS A 399 -4.11 4.89 5.78
C HIS A 399 -3.69 3.74 6.70
N THR A 400 -4.61 2.82 7.02
CA THR A 400 -4.41 1.67 7.92
C THR A 400 -3.95 2.03 9.34
N ARG A 401 -4.32 3.21 9.84
CA ARG A 401 -4.01 3.71 11.20
C ARG A 401 -5.25 3.86 12.07
N GLU A 402 -6.34 3.18 11.73
CA GLU A 402 -7.57 3.14 12.50
C GLU A 402 -7.34 2.61 13.92
N TRP A 403 -6.71 1.43 14.06
CA TRP A 403 -6.25 0.92 15.36
C TRP A 403 -5.28 1.88 16.05
N ASN A 404 -4.34 2.49 15.32
CA ASN A 404 -3.37 3.42 15.90
C ASN A 404 -4.04 4.70 16.44
N ARG A 405 -5.10 5.18 15.78
CA ARG A 405 -5.83 6.40 16.12
C ARG A 405 -6.59 6.23 17.43
N ASP A 406 -7.25 5.08 17.60
CA ASP A 406 -8.01 4.70 18.79
C ASP A 406 -8.11 3.16 18.87
N PRO A 407 -7.18 2.49 19.58
CA PRO A 407 -7.21 1.03 19.77
C PRO A 407 -8.49 0.57 20.49
N VAL A 408 -9.00 1.39 21.40
CA VAL A 408 -10.14 1.05 22.27
C VAL A 408 -11.44 1.01 21.47
N ARG A 409 -11.65 1.97 20.57
CA ARG A 409 -12.79 1.91 19.64
C ARG A 409 -12.62 0.80 18.62
N TYR A 410 -11.43 0.67 18.02
CA TYR A 410 -11.18 -0.32 16.97
C TYR A 410 -11.42 -1.75 17.48
N GLU A 411 -10.79 -2.14 18.59
CA GLU A 411 -10.94 -3.48 19.16
C GLU A 411 -12.36 -3.72 19.69
N ARG A 412 -13.06 -2.72 20.22
CA ARG A 412 -14.46 -2.88 20.67
C ARG A 412 -15.43 -3.13 19.51
N LEU A 413 -15.26 -2.43 18.40
CA LEU A 413 -16.07 -2.65 17.19
C LEU A 413 -15.77 -4.05 16.61
N LEU A 414 -14.50 -4.40 16.45
CA LEU A 414 -14.07 -5.70 15.94
C LEU A 414 -14.55 -6.86 16.85
N ALA A 415 -14.44 -6.71 18.17
CA ALA A 415 -14.96 -7.67 19.14
C ALA A 415 -16.49 -7.80 19.03
N GLY A 416 -17.22 -6.69 19.00
CA GLY A 416 -18.68 -6.69 18.88
C GLY A 416 -19.19 -7.30 17.58
N TYR A 417 -18.51 -7.05 16.46
CA TYR A 417 -18.81 -7.68 15.16
C TYR A 417 -18.53 -9.18 15.19
N LEU A 418 -17.34 -9.60 15.66
CA LEU A 418 -17.00 -11.03 15.76
C LEU A 418 -17.90 -11.77 16.76
N GLY A 419 -18.33 -11.11 17.84
CA GLY A 419 -19.34 -11.63 18.78
C GLY A 419 -20.63 -12.00 18.05
N ARG A 420 -21.25 -11.04 17.36
CA ARG A 420 -22.47 -11.25 16.56
C ARG A 420 -22.29 -12.27 15.43
N LEU A 421 -21.12 -12.30 14.81
CA LEU A 421 -20.81 -13.21 13.70
C LEU A 421 -20.68 -14.67 14.16
N LEU A 422 -20.28 -14.89 15.41
CA LEU A 422 -19.87 -16.20 15.91
C LEU A 422 -20.82 -16.79 16.95
N GLY A 423 -21.63 -15.97 17.62
CA GLY A 423 -22.46 -16.34 18.77
C GLY A 423 -21.70 -16.23 20.10
N LEU A 424 -20.93 -15.15 20.26
CA LEU A 424 -20.05 -14.87 21.41
C LEU A 424 -20.30 -13.45 21.98
N GLU A 425 -21.54 -12.96 21.92
CA GLU A 425 -21.85 -11.57 22.27
C GLU A 425 -21.52 -11.22 23.73
N ASP A 426 -21.78 -12.13 24.68
CA ASP A 426 -21.49 -11.93 26.09
C ASP A 426 -19.97 -11.96 26.37
N GLU A 427 -19.24 -12.91 25.78
CA GLU A 427 -17.78 -13.00 25.90
C GLU A 427 -17.08 -11.79 25.28
N ALA A 428 -17.53 -11.35 24.11
CA ALA A 428 -16.99 -10.17 23.42
C ALA A 428 -17.29 -8.87 24.20
N ALA A 429 -18.45 -8.76 24.84
CA ALA A 429 -18.80 -7.64 25.71
C ALA A 429 -18.02 -7.64 27.04
N ALA A 430 -17.59 -8.82 27.51
CA ALA A 430 -16.81 -9.00 28.73
C ALA A 430 -15.29 -8.78 28.57
N LEU A 431 -14.78 -8.57 27.34
CA LEU A 431 -13.36 -8.33 27.12
C LEU A 431 -12.90 -6.97 27.66
N GLU A 432 -11.81 -6.97 28.44
CA GLU A 432 -11.04 -5.75 28.72
C GLU A 432 -10.33 -5.32 27.42
N ILE A 433 -10.50 -4.04 27.06
CA ILE A 433 -10.08 -3.48 25.77
C ILE A 433 -9.30 -2.17 26.04
N PRO A 434 -8.06 -2.03 25.52
CA PRO A 434 -7.42 -2.89 24.53
C PRO A 434 -6.87 -4.18 25.13
N VAL A 435 -7.06 -5.30 24.43
CA VAL A 435 -6.68 -6.66 24.85
C VAL A 435 -5.18 -6.76 25.12
N ARG A 436 -4.38 -5.93 24.43
CA ARG A 436 -2.98 -5.69 24.77
C ARG A 436 -2.76 -4.19 24.90
N ASP A 437 -2.57 -3.71 26.13
CA ASP A 437 -2.15 -2.33 26.41
C ASP A 437 -1.00 -1.90 25.47
N PRO A 438 -1.19 -0.87 24.63
CA PRO A 438 -0.18 -0.34 23.72
C PRO A 438 1.11 0.11 24.41
N ALA A 439 1.08 0.41 25.72
CA ALA A 439 2.24 0.79 26.51
C ALA A 439 2.95 -0.39 27.20
N ALA A 440 2.37 -1.59 27.21
CA ALA A 440 2.93 -2.72 27.92
C ALA A 440 4.33 -3.12 27.39
N PRO A 441 5.23 -3.62 28.25
CA PRO A 441 6.63 -3.85 27.88
C PRO A 441 6.79 -4.85 26.74
N ALA A 442 7.86 -4.67 25.97
CA ALA A 442 8.32 -5.64 24.99
C ALA A 442 8.66 -6.97 25.67
N ARG A 443 8.44 -8.11 25.00
CA ARG A 443 9.02 -9.39 25.44
C ARG A 443 10.39 -9.59 24.81
N GLU A 444 11.19 -10.46 25.42
CA GLU A 444 12.53 -10.80 24.97
C GLU A 444 12.54 -11.24 23.49
N ASN A 445 13.64 -10.93 22.78
CA ASN A 445 13.81 -11.19 21.35
C ASN A 445 12.80 -10.50 20.40
N SER A 446 12.04 -9.51 20.87
CA SER A 446 11.33 -8.58 19.98
C SER A 446 12.32 -7.91 19.01
N ILE A 447 11.99 -7.93 17.72
CA ILE A 447 12.86 -7.43 16.64
C ILE A 447 12.10 -6.48 15.73
N GLY A 448 12.58 -5.25 15.62
CA GLY A 448 12.03 -4.21 14.76
C GLY A 448 12.25 -4.43 13.25
N LEU A 449 12.70 -5.62 12.84
CA LEU A 449 12.89 -6.00 11.44
C LEU A 449 11.56 -6.16 10.69
N ARG A 450 11.65 -6.33 9.37
CA ARG A 450 10.56 -6.88 8.56
C ARG A 450 10.77 -8.39 8.42
N LEU A 451 10.04 -9.14 9.24
CA LEU A 451 9.66 -10.54 8.99
C LEU A 451 8.42 -10.60 8.07
#